data_AF-A0A659UZC7-F1
#
_entry.id   AF-A0A659UZC7-F1
#
_cell.length_a   1.000
_cell.length_b   1.000
_cell.length_c   1.000
_cell.angle_alpha   90.00
_cell.angle_beta   90.00
_cell.angle_gamma   90.00
#
_symmetry.space_group_name_H-M   'P 1'
#
loop_
_entity.id
_entity.type
_entity.pdbx_description
1 polymer ?
#
loop_
_entity_poly.entity_id
_entity_poly.type
_entity_poly.pdbx_seq_one_letter_code
_entity_poly.pdbx_strand_id
1 'polypeptide(L)'
;MKITVHAVGRMKTGPERELADRYFERFAKSGPAVGLEFAGVVETSESRGQSADERRREEGQKLQGQLQQGNVLFLLDERGKALSSEDLAARIGQLRDSGRKALVIAIGGADGHHKSLREEADLVLSFGALTWPHQLVRVMLGEQLYRIATILAGHPYHRS
;
A
#
# COMPACT_ATOMS: atom_id res chain seq x y z
N MET A 1 8.97 12.35 2.06
CA MET A 1 8.91 10.93 2.49
C MET A 1 8.67 10.06 1.26
N LYS A 2 9.46 9.01 1.05
CA LYS A 2 9.29 8.07 -0.05
C LYS A 2 8.15 7.09 0.23
N ILE A 3 7.31 6.83 -0.77
CA ILE A 3 6.20 5.88 -0.70
C ILE A 3 6.47 4.76 -1.70
N THR A 4 6.60 3.54 -1.20
CA THR A 4 6.74 2.34 -2.03
C THR A 4 5.52 1.45 -1.84
N VAL A 5 4.98 0.93 -2.93
CA VAL A 5 3.97 -0.14 -2.85
C VAL A 5 4.66 -1.48 -3.07
N HIS A 6 4.58 -2.37 -2.08
CA HIS A 6 4.94 -3.77 -2.27
C HIS A 6 3.69 -4.57 -2.61
N ALA A 7 3.75 -5.41 -3.63
CA ALA A 7 2.60 -6.23 -3.96
C ALA A 7 2.99 -7.64 -4.42
N VAL A 8 2.35 -8.63 -3.81
CA VAL A 8 2.45 -10.02 -4.24
C VAL A 8 1.58 -10.24 -5.48
N GLY A 9 2.15 -10.96 -6.44
CA GLY A 9 1.56 -11.29 -7.74
C GLY A 9 1.77 -10.19 -8.77
N ARG A 10 2.29 -10.57 -9.94
CA ARG A 10 2.48 -9.64 -11.06
C ARG A 10 1.17 -9.41 -11.77
N MET A 11 0.84 -8.14 -12.03
CA MET A 11 -0.30 -7.82 -12.90
C MET A 11 0.04 -8.14 -14.36
N LYS A 12 -0.86 -8.87 -15.01
CA LYS A 12 -0.81 -9.05 -16.48
C LYS A 12 -1.31 -7.78 -17.16
N THR A 13 -1.02 -7.63 -18.45
CA THR A 13 -1.65 -6.59 -19.28
C THR A 13 -3.16 -6.77 -19.24
N GLY A 14 -3.89 -5.69 -18.96
CA GLY A 14 -5.33 -5.69 -18.85
C GLY A 14 -5.88 -4.46 -18.12
N PRO A 15 -7.21 -4.34 -18.05
CA PRO A 15 -7.89 -3.16 -17.48
C PRO A 15 -7.45 -2.82 -16.06
N GLU A 16 -7.21 -3.81 -15.20
CA GLU A 16 -6.80 -3.62 -13.82
C GLU A 16 -5.42 -2.96 -13.73
N ARG A 17 -4.48 -3.40 -14.58
CA ARG A 17 -3.12 -2.83 -14.66
C ARG A 17 -3.17 -1.40 -15.16
N GLU A 18 -3.88 -1.17 -16.27
CA GLU A 18 -4.03 0.18 -16.84
C GLU A 18 -4.65 1.17 -15.85
N LEU A 19 -5.64 0.71 -15.07
CA LEU A 19 -6.29 1.55 -14.07
C LEU A 19 -5.39 1.81 -12.86
N ALA A 20 -4.65 0.81 -12.38
CA ALA A 20 -3.67 0.99 -11.32
C ALA A 20 -2.56 1.97 -11.74
N ASP A 21 -1.96 1.75 -12.91
CA ASP A 21 -0.91 2.60 -13.49
C ASP A 21 -1.38 4.05 -13.60
N ARG A 22 -2.61 4.27 -14.11
CA ARG A 22 -3.22 5.61 -14.21
C ARG A 22 -3.24 6.34 -12.87
N TYR A 23 -3.64 5.69 -11.78
CA TYR A 23 -3.71 6.34 -10.48
C TYR A 23 -2.34 6.53 -9.83
N PHE A 24 -1.44 5.55 -9.97
CA PHE A 24 -0.07 5.71 -9.50
C PHE A 24 0.66 6.83 -10.23
N GLU A 25 0.47 6.99 -11.54
CA GLU A 25 1.00 8.13 -12.29
C GLU A 25 0.44 9.47 -11.81
N ARG A 26 -0.87 9.52 -11.49
CA ARG A 26 -1.48 10.72 -10.91
C ARG A 26 -0.87 11.05 -9.55
N PHE A 27 -0.71 10.05 -8.68
CA PHE A 27 -0.05 10.20 -7.39
C PHE A 27 1.42 10.62 -7.53
N ALA A 28 2.16 10.03 -8.48
CA ALA A 28 3.55 10.40 -8.75
C ALA A 28 3.69 11.87 -9.17
N LYS A 29 2.69 12.42 -9.88
CA LYS A 29 2.65 13.83 -10.29
C LYS A 29 2.23 14.77 -9.16
N SER A 30 1.23 14.39 -8.35
CA SER A 30 0.68 15.27 -7.30
C SER A 30 1.41 15.17 -5.96
N GLY A 31 1.98 14.01 -5.63
CA GLY A 31 2.64 13.73 -4.36
C GLY A 31 3.83 14.66 -4.02
N PRO A 32 4.75 14.97 -4.95
CA PRO A 32 5.93 15.77 -4.64
C PRO A 32 5.60 17.16 -4.06
N ALA A 33 4.51 17.79 -4.53
CA ALA A 33 4.06 19.09 -4.03
C ALA A 33 3.66 19.07 -2.54
N VAL A 34 3.30 17.89 -2.02
CA VAL A 34 2.99 17.65 -0.60
C VAL A 34 4.08 16.81 0.08
N GLY A 35 5.30 16.77 -0.46
CA GLY A 35 6.43 16.06 0.14
C GLY A 35 6.28 14.53 0.19
N LEU A 36 5.42 13.94 -0.64
CA LEU A 36 5.27 12.49 -0.82
C LEU A 36 5.85 12.08 -2.17
N GLU A 37 6.97 11.37 -2.16
CA GLU A 37 7.66 10.94 -3.37
C GLU A 37 7.29 9.48 -3.68
N PHE A 38 6.69 9.21 -4.85
CA PHE A 38 6.37 7.83 -5.23
C PHE A 38 7.61 7.11 -5.75
N ALA A 39 8.04 6.07 -5.04
CA ALA A 39 9.19 5.25 -5.40
C ALA A 39 8.84 4.06 -6.31
N GLY A 40 7.55 3.89 -6.63
CA GLY A 40 7.07 2.85 -7.54
C GLY A 40 6.42 1.65 -6.83
N VAL A 41 6.07 0.66 -7.64
CA VAL A 41 5.52 -0.63 -7.21
C VAL A 41 6.60 -1.69 -7.33
N VAL A 42 6.89 -2.40 -6.25
CA VAL A 42 7.74 -3.59 -6.23
C VAL A 42 6.84 -4.82 -6.25
N GLU A 43 6.91 -5.58 -7.34
CA GLU A 43 6.15 -6.82 -7.50
C GLU A 43 6.98 -8.05 -7.15
N THR A 44 6.45 -8.90 -6.28
CA THR A 44 7.04 -10.22 -6.00
C THR A 44 6.13 -11.33 -6.50
N SER A 45 6.72 -12.37 -7.09
CA SER A 45 5.96 -13.55 -7.50
C SER A 45 5.32 -14.24 -6.30
N GLU A 46 4.09 -14.73 -6.49
CA GLU A 46 3.40 -15.60 -5.54
C GLU A 46 4.26 -16.81 -5.17
N SER A 47 4.16 -17.23 -3.92
CA SER A 47 4.84 -18.43 -3.45
C SER A 47 4.25 -19.70 -4.08
N ARG A 48 5.11 -20.70 -4.30
CA ARG A 48 4.71 -22.05 -4.72
C ARG A 48 4.63 -23.03 -3.55
N GLY A 49 4.66 -22.52 -2.31
CA GLY A 49 4.53 -23.30 -1.09
C GLY A 49 3.26 -24.16 -1.09
N GLN A 50 3.35 -25.34 -0.49
CA GLN A 50 2.30 -26.34 -0.54
C GLN A 50 1.11 -25.95 0.33
N SER A 51 1.38 -25.28 1.45
CA SER A 51 0.35 -24.78 2.37
C SER A 51 0.19 -23.26 2.28
N ALA A 52 -1.00 -22.75 2.64
CA ALA A 52 -1.23 -21.30 2.75
C ALA A 52 -0.28 -20.64 3.77
N ASP A 53 0.05 -21.35 4.85
CA ASP A 53 0.97 -20.83 5.86
C ASP A 53 2.39 -20.66 5.32
N GLU A 54 2.89 -21.68 4.61
CA GLU A 54 4.18 -21.63 3.93
C GLU A 54 4.22 -20.51 2.90
N ARG A 55 3.17 -20.36 2.09
CA ARG A 55 3.09 -19.28 1.09
C ARG A 55 3.17 -17.90 1.71
N ARG A 56 2.37 -17.64 2.74
CA ARG A 56 2.39 -16.37 3.49
C ARG A 56 3.77 -16.10 4.11
N ARG A 57 4.42 -17.13 4.66
CA ARG A 57 5.75 -17.00 5.27
C ARG A 57 6.81 -16.64 4.24
N GLU A 58 6.85 -17.34 3.10
CA GLU A 58 7.81 -17.05 2.02
C GLU A 58 7.58 -15.67 1.40
N GLU A 59 6.33 -15.29 1.16
CA GLU A 59 5.98 -13.96 0.65
C GLU A 59 6.37 -12.87 1.66
N GLY A 60 6.12 -13.11 2.95
CA GLY A 60 6.52 -12.18 3.99
C GLY A 60 8.02 -12.00 4.13
N GLN A 61 8.80 -13.07 3.94
CA GLN A 61 10.27 -12.98 3.89
C GLN A 61 10.76 -12.11 2.73
N LYS A 62 10.11 -12.19 1.56
CA LYS A 62 10.45 -11.32 0.42
C LYS A 62 10.15 -9.85 0.72
N LEU A 63 9.06 -9.55 1.41
CA LEU A 63 8.76 -8.19 1.87
C LEU A 63 9.78 -7.71 2.91
N GLN A 64 10.06 -8.52 3.93
CA GLN A 64 11.02 -8.17 4.98
C GLN A 64 12.41 -7.87 4.41
N GLY A 65 12.86 -8.64 3.42
CA GLY A 65 14.14 -8.39 2.73
C GLY A 65 14.22 -7.05 1.98
N GLN A 66 13.09 -6.38 1.74
CA GLN A 66 13.03 -5.06 1.12
C GLN A 66 12.97 -3.91 2.14
N LEU A 67 12.66 -4.22 3.40
CA LEU A 67 12.56 -3.22 4.46
C LEU A 67 13.96 -2.85 4.96
N GLN A 68 14.19 -1.55 5.10
CA GLN A 68 15.36 -0.99 5.76
C GLN A 68 14.98 -0.52 7.17
N GLN A 69 15.98 -0.37 8.03
CA GLN A 69 15.77 0.15 9.37
C GLN A 69 15.10 1.53 9.32
N GLY A 70 14.00 1.69 10.07
CA GLY A 70 13.25 2.93 10.15
C GLY A 70 12.21 3.13 9.05
N ASN A 71 12.06 2.20 8.10
CA ASN A 71 10.86 2.15 7.26
C ASN A 71 9.60 2.07 8.13
N VAL A 72 8.56 2.78 7.72
CA VAL A 72 7.21 2.56 8.23
C VAL A 72 6.58 1.48 7.35
N LEU A 73 5.87 0.51 7.94
CA LEU A 73 5.18 -0.56 7.24
C LEU A 73 3.68 -0.49 7.46
N PHE A 74 2.91 -0.30 6.38
CA PHE A 74 1.47 -0.49 6.37
C PHE A 74 1.12 -1.77 5.62
N LEU A 75 0.24 -2.59 6.18
CA LEU A 75 -0.31 -3.77 5.51
C LEU A 75 -1.76 -3.52 5.11
N LEU A 76 -2.12 -3.95 3.91
CA LEU A 76 -3.52 -4.05 3.48
C LEU A 76 -4.04 -5.44 3.83
N ASP A 77 -5.01 -5.51 4.74
CA ASP A 77 -5.63 -6.74 5.24
C ASP A 77 -7.06 -6.44 5.71
N GLU A 78 -8.03 -7.29 5.38
CA GLU A 78 -9.43 -7.09 5.74
C GLU A 78 -9.66 -7.04 7.27
N ARG A 79 -8.74 -7.62 8.05
CA ARG A 79 -8.75 -7.61 9.53
C ARG A 79 -8.21 -6.32 10.14
N GLY A 80 -7.75 -5.38 9.30
CA GLY A 80 -7.19 -4.10 9.71
C GLY A 80 -8.22 -3.08 10.17
N LYS A 81 -7.73 -1.89 10.54
CA LYS A 81 -8.57 -0.74 10.87
C LYS A 81 -9.16 -0.16 9.58
N ALA A 82 -10.47 0.11 9.59
CA ALA A 82 -11.11 0.93 8.56
C ALA A 82 -10.91 2.40 8.91
N LEU A 83 -10.20 3.14 8.08
CA LEU A 83 -9.97 4.58 8.24
C LEU A 83 -10.73 5.34 7.15
N SER A 84 -11.18 6.55 7.46
CA SER A 84 -11.61 7.50 6.44
C SER A 84 -10.39 7.94 5.59
N SER A 85 -10.66 8.51 4.41
CA SER A 85 -9.59 9.07 3.58
C SER A 85 -8.86 10.22 4.28
N GLU A 86 -9.58 11.04 5.05
CA GLU A 86 -9.06 12.14 5.85
C GLU A 86 -8.15 11.64 6.98
N ASP A 87 -8.56 10.61 7.71
CA ASP A 87 -7.76 10.02 8.78
C ASP A 87 -6.47 9.40 8.23
N LEU A 88 -6.57 8.70 7.10
CA LEU A 88 -5.41 8.11 6.45
C LEU A 88 -4.47 9.20 5.91
N ALA A 89 -5.01 10.28 5.32
CA ALA A 89 -4.23 11.42 4.86
C ALA A 89 -3.51 12.12 6.02
N ALA A 90 -4.22 12.40 7.11
CA ALA A 90 -3.65 12.99 8.31
C ALA A 90 -2.51 12.12 8.87
N ARG A 91 -2.71 10.80 8.94
CA ARG A 91 -1.70 9.86 9.44
C ARG A 91 -0.44 9.83 8.55
N ILE A 92 -0.60 9.76 7.23
CA ILE A 92 0.54 9.81 6.30
C ILE A 92 1.24 11.18 6.36
N GLY A 93 0.48 12.28 6.48
CA GLY A 93 1.01 13.63 6.70
C GLY A 93 1.86 13.72 7.96
N GLN A 94 1.37 13.21 9.10
CA GLN A 94 2.12 13.17 10.36
C GLN A 94 3.42 12.37 10.26
N LEU A 95 3.42 11.23 9.55
CA LEU A 95 4.65 10.46 9.32
C LEU A 95 5.67 11.26 8.50
N ARG A 96 5.21 11.96 7.45
CA ARG A 96 6.06 12.87 6.67
C ARG A 96 6.63 13.98 7.55
N ASP A 97 5.79 14.64 8.34
CA ASP A 97 6.14 15.83 9.13
C ASP A 97 7.01 15.50 10.34
N SER A 98 6.92 14.27 10.86
CA SER A 98 7.83 13.73 11.89
C SER A 98 9.18 13.27 11.33
N GLY A 99 9.45 13.49 10.05
CA GLY A 99 10.74 13.19 9.43
C GLY A 99 10.95 11.73 9.07
N ARG A 100 9.90 10.89 9.06
CA ARG A 100 10.04 9.51 8.55
C ARG A 100 10.42 9.55 7.08
N LYS A 101 11.50 8.84 6.75
CA LYS A 101 12.09 8.90 5.41
C LYS A 101 11.30 8.10 4.38
N ALA A 102 10.72 6.97 4.77
CA ALA A 102 10.05 6.07 3.86
C ALA A 102 8.90 5.28 4.50
N LEU A 103 7.84 5.09 3.72
CA LEU A 103 6.66 4.27 4.02
C LEU A 103 6.52 3.21 2.93
N VAL A 104 6.42 1.94 3.34
CA VAL A 104 6.08 0.81 2.49
C VAL A 104 4.65 0.38 2.77
N ILE A 105 3.83 0.31 1.72
CA ILE A 105 2.45 -0.18 1.81
C ILE A 105 2.38 -1.52 1.09
N ALA A 106 2.08 -2.60 1.81
CA ALA A 106 2.16 -3.95 1.29
C ALA A 106 0.78 -4.59 1.05
N ILE A 107 0.61 -5.16 -0.12
CA ILE A 107 -0.55 -5.94 -0.56
C ILE A 107 -0.14 -7.41 -0.63
N GLY A 108 -0.81 -8.27 0.14
CA GLY A 108 -0.54 -9.70 0.19
C GLY A 108 -1.02 -10.44 -1.06
N GLY A 109 -0.65 -11.72 -1.15
CA GLY A 109 -1.16 -12.64 -2.17
C GLY A 109 -2.57 -13.13 -1.85
N ALA A 110 -3.02 -14.18 -2.54
CA ALA A 110 -4.36 -14.74 -2.33
C ALA A 110 -4.63 -15.18 -0.88
N ASP A 111 -3.61 -15.63 -0.16
CA ASP A 111 -3.72 -16.07 1.25
C ASP A 111 -3.51 -14.93 2.27
N GLY A 112 -3.21 -13.71 1.82
CA GLY A 112 -2.96 -12.54 2.67
C GLY A 112 -1.58 -12.52 3.32
N HIS A 113 -1.46 -11.84 4.47
CA HIS A 113 -0.17 -11.66 5.17
C HIS A 113 0.04 -12.68 6.29
N HIS A 114 1.30 -13.12 6.44
CA HIS A 114 1.70 -13.94 7.59
C HIS A 114 1.49 -13.17 8.90
N LYS A 115 1.20 -13.90 10.00
CA LYS A 115 0.89 -13.29 11.30
C LYS A 115 2.04 -12.39 11.81
N SER A 116 3.29 -12.82 11.62
CA SER A 116 4.47 -12.05 12.06
C SER A 116 4.53 -10.65 11.44
N LEU A 117 4.19 -10.51 10.15
CA LEU A 117 4.15 -9.20 9.51
C LEU A 117 3.11 -8.27 10.16
N ARG A 118 1.94 -8.80 10.51
CA ARG A 118 0.88 -8.01 11.17
C ARG A 118 1.31 -7.51 12.54
N GLU A 119 2.13 -8.27 13.25
CA GLU A 119 2.68 -7.89 14.56
C GLU A 119 3.76 -6.80 14.44
N GLU A 120 4.51 -6.80 13.33
CA GLU A 120 5.58 -5.82 13.04
C GLU A 120 5.07 -4.53 12.38
N ALA A 121 3.89 -4.54 11.78
CA ALA A 121 3.38 -3.42 11.01
C ALA A 121 2.98 -2.21 11.88
N ASP A 122 3.37 -1.00 11.44
CA ASP A 122 2.93 0.25 12.07
C ASP A 122 1.42 0.50 11.87
N LEU A 123 0.81 -0.12 10.85
CA LEU A 123 -0.63 -0.15 10.66
C LEU A 123 -1.06 -1.33 9.81
N VAL A 124 -2.12 -2.00 10.24
CA VAL A 124 -2.92 -2.88 9.39
C VAL A 124 -4.17 -2.10 8.99
N LEU A 125 -4.28 -1.79 7.69
CA LEU A 125 -5.34 -1.00 7.09
C LEU A 125 -6.31 -1.91 6.33
N SER A 126 -7.60 -1.70 6.52
CA SER A 126 -8.66 -2.40 5.81
C SER A 126 -9.41 -1.45 4.88
N PHE A 127 -9.67 -1.90 3.65
CA PHE A 127 -10.58 -1.23 2.70
C PHE A 127 -12.03 -1.74 2.82
N GLY A 128 -12.30 -2.63 3.77
CA GLY A 128 -13.63 -3.16 4.03
C GLY A 128 -13.59 -4.58 4.57
N ALA A 129 -14.72 -5.05 5.07
CA ALA A 129 -14.86 -6.41 5.63
C ALA A 129 -14.86 -7.52 4.56
N LEU A 130 -15.12 -7.18 3.29
CA LEU A 130 -15.16 -8.14 2.19
C LEU A 130 -13.76 -8.50 1.71
N THR A 131 -13.61 -9.75 1.28
CA THR A 131 -12.39 -10.20 0.60
C THR A 131 -12.37 -9.67 -0.83
N TRP A 132 -11.40 -8.80 -1.12
CA TRP A 132 -11.19 -8.26 -2.45
C TRP A 132 -10.01 -8.96 -3.13
N PRO A 133 -10.07 -9.21 -4.45
CA PRO A 133 -8.90 -9.62 -5.22
C PRO A 133 -7.77 -8.60 -5.05
N HIS A 134 -6.57 -9.09 -4.71
CA HIS A 134 -5.38 -8.25 -4.48
C HIS A 134 -5.06 -7.28 -5.65
N GLN A 135 -5.43 -7.62 -6.89
CA GLN A 135 -5.31 -6.72 -8.04
C GLN A 135 -6.22 -5.50 -7.94
N LEU A 136 -7.48 -5.67 -7.52
CA LEU A 136 -8.40 -4.55 -7.28
C LEU A 136 -7.96 -3.74 -6.07
N VAL A 137 -7.45 -4.38 -5.02
CA VAL A 137 -6.87 -3.68 -3.86
C VAL A 137 -5.74 -2.74 -4.29
N ARG A 138 -4.91 -3.15 -5.26
CA ARG A 138 -3.85 -2.30 -5.78
C ARG A 138 -4.38 -1.08 -6.54
N VAL A 139 -5.44 -1.24 -7.32
CA VAL A 139 -6.13 -0.11 -7.97
C VAL A 139 -6.68 0.86 -6.93
N MET A 140 -7.40 0.33 -5.93
CA MET A 140 -7.98 1.12 -4.83
C MET A 140 -6.88 1.87 -4.05
N LEU A 141 -5.75 1.22 -3.80
CA LEU A 141 -4.61 1.87 -3.14
C LEU A 141 -4.03 3.02 -3.97
N GLY A 142 -3.86 2.82 -5.28
CA GLY A 142 -3.41 3.89 -6.18
C GLY A 142 -4.35 5.09 -6.14
N GLU A 143 -5.66 4.86 -6.20
CA GLU A 143 -6.67 5.91 -6.10
C GLU A 143 -6.61 6.62 -4.75
N GLN A 144 -6.54 5.88 -3.63
CA GLN A 144 -6.46 6.47 -2.30
C GLN A 144 -5.18 7.27 -2.08
N LEU A 145 -4.03 6.83 -2.60
CA LEU A 145 -2.80 7.62 -2.54
C LEU A 145 -2.94 8.94 -3.30
N TYR A 146 -3.53 8.91 -4.49
CA TYR A 146 -3.84 10.13 -5.22
C TYR A 146 -4.78 11.05 -4.42
N ARG A 147 -5.87 10.50 -3.86
CA ARG A 147 -6.80 11.22 -3.00
C ARG A 147 -6.12 11.86 -1.79
N ILE A 148 -5.27 11.11 -1.09
CA ILE A 148 -4.49 11.59 0.04
C ILE A 148 -3.61 12.77 -0.36
N ALA A 149 -2.92 12.69 -1.50
CA ALA A 149 -2.13 13.81 -2.01
C ALA A 149 -3.01 15.04 -2.27
N THR A 150 -4.22 14.87 -2.83
CA THR A 150 -5.14 15.98 -3.05
C THR A 150 -5.72 16.58 -1.77
N ILE A 151 -6.00 15.75 -0.75
CA ILE A 151 -6.48 16.20 0.57
C ILE A 151 -5.38 17.03 1.24
N LEU A 152 -4.15 16.53 1.26
CA LEU A 152 -3.00 17.22 1.86
C LEU A 152 -2.64 18.52 1.13
N ALA A 153 -2.97 18.63 -0.16
CA ALA A 153 -2.79 19.85 -0.94
C ALA A 153 -3.94 20.86 -0.77
N GLY A 154 -5.03 20.52 -0.08
CA GLY A 154 -6.24 21.33 0.00
C GLY A 154 -6.98 21.46 -1.34
N HIS A 155 -6.81 20.50 -2.26
CA HIS A 155 -7.37 20.57 -3.61
C HIS A 155 -8.86 20.16 -3.64
N PRO A 156 -9.73 20.81 -4.46
CA PRO A 156 -11.17 20.50 -4.56
C PRO A 156 -11.54 19.12 -5.12
N TYR A 157 -10.56 18.24 -5.36
CA TYR A 157 -10.81 16.89 -5.86
C TYR A 157 -11.49 16.04 -4.78
N HIS A 158 -11.16 16.32 -3.52
CA HIS A 158 -11.94 15.84 -2.40
C HIS A 158 -13.15 16.76 -2.22
N ARG A 159 -14.34 16.26 -2.60
CA ARG A 159 -15.61 16.89 -2.27
C ARG A 159 -16.23 16.06 -1.15
N SER A 160 -16.19 16.61 0.06
CA SER A 160 -16.95 16.12 1.22
C SER A 160 -18.44 16.25 0.99
#